data_AF-A0A669FC14-F1
#
_entry.id   AF-A0A669FC14-F1
#
_cell.length_a   1.000
_cell.length_b   1.000
_cell.length_c   1.000
_cell.angle_alpha   90.00
_cell.angle_beta   90.00
_cell.angle_gamma   90.00
#
_symmetry.space_group_name_H-M   'P 1'
#
loop_
_entity.id
_entity.type
_entity.pdbx_description
1 polymer ?
#
loop_
_entity_poly.entity_id
_entity_poly.type
_entity_poly.pdbx_seq_one_letter_code
_entity_poly.pdbx_strand_id
1 'polypeptide(L)'
;MVKSGSLFALVAVVLLAVTVSGSEEKLATCCKTVTNKEITEPILGYLVQRANGPCVNAVIFQTQSGLFCINGRAPWVRAKIVAFEKAKAQSTTPSVVPTSPVSLLSIITSTASPSSSSTALPSSSATSEMSAGETFSESRNE
;
A
#
# COMPACT_ATOMS: atom_id res chain seq x y z
N MET A 1 -47.48 4.95 34.84
CA MET A 1 -47.05 6.13 34.07
C MET A 1 -45.63 5.90 33.56
N VAL A 2 -45.45 5.62 32.28
CA VAL A 2 -44.11 5.45 31.70
C VAL A 2 -43.47 6.84 31.63
N LYS A 3 -42.30 7.03 32.27
CA LYS A 3 -41.65 8.35 32.33
C LYS A 3 -41.24 8.78 30.92
N SER A 4 -41.88 9.82 30.39
CA SER A 4 -41.68 10.32 29.01
C SER A 4 -40.20 10.50 28.64
N GLY A 5 -39.38 11.06 29.54
CA GLY A 5 -37.94 11.22 29.34
C GLY A 5 -37.15 9.91 29.12
N SER A 6 -37.64 8.78 29.63
CA SER A 6 -37.03 7.46 29.37
C SER A 6 -37.26 6.99 27.94
N LEU A 7 -38.38 7.37 27.31
CA LEU A 7 -38.65 7.06 25.90
C LEU A 7 -37.68 7.85 25.01
N PHE A 8 -37.56 9.16 25.25
CA PHE A 8 -36.63 10.02 24.51
C PHE A 8 -35.16 9.59 24.66
N ALA A 9 -34.74 9.18 25.87
CA ALA A 9 -33.39 8.67 26.09
C ALA A 9 -33.12 7.38 25.28
N LEU A 10 -34.06 6.43 25.27
CA LEU A 10 -33.93 5.19 24.47
C LEU A 10 -33.88 5.49 22.97
N VAL A 11 -34.75 6.38 22.47
CA VAL A 11 -34.75 6.80 21.06
C VAL A 11 -33.42 7.49 20.69
N ALA A 12 -32.88 8.36 21.55
CA ALA A 12 -31.60 9.02 21.31
C ALA A 12 -30.42 8.03 21.27
N VAL A 13 -30.38 7.05 22.18
CA VAL A 13 -29.34 6.00 22.18
C VAL A 13 -29.41 5.13 20.93
N VAL A 14 -30.62 4.77 20.47
CA VAL A 14 -30.81 4.02 19.21
C VAL A 14 -30.38 4.85 17.99
N LEU A 15 -30.71 6.16 17.92
CA LEU A 15 -30.24 7.02 16.84
C LEU A 15 -28.71 7.16 16.82
N LEU A 16 -28.08 7.31 17.98
CA LEU A 16 -26.61 7.42 18.08
C LEU A 16 -25.92 6.13 17.64
N ALA A 17 -26.44 4.96 18.05
CA ALA A 17 -25.90 3.66 17.63
C ALA A 17 -25.93 3.45 16.11
N VAL A 18 -26.95 3.97 15.41
CA VAL A 18 -27.09 3.88 13.94
C VAL A 18 -26.07 4.75 13.19
N THR A 19 -25.45 5.75 13.83
CA THR A 19 -24.47 6.63 13.16
C THR A 19 -23.07 6.03 13.01
N VAL A 20 -22.79 4.88 13.63
CA VAL A 20 -21.51 4.16 13.51
C VAL A 20 -21.62 3.01 12.49
N SER A 21 -22.13 3.31 11.30
CA SER A 21 -21.98 2.41 10.15
C SER A 21 -20.67 2.72 9.44
N GLY A 22 -19.66 1.90 9.72
CA GLY A 22 -18.45 1.79 8.89
C GLY A 22 -18.81 1.49 7.44
N SER A 23 -17.88 1.80 6.52
CA SER A 23 -18.09 1.77 5.06
C SER A 23 -18.06 0.35 4.47
N GLU A 24 -18.89 -0.53 4.99
CA GLU A 24 -18.90 -1.96 4.64
C GLU A 24 -20.15 -2.31 3.81
N GLU A 25 -20.02 -3.30 2.93
CA GLU A 25 -21.12 -4.14 2.42
C GLU A 25 -22.18 -3.52 1.49
N LYS A 26 -21.75 -2.63 0.57
CA LYS A 26 -22.48 -2.50 -0.72
C LYS A 26 -21.55 -2.74 -1.88
N LEU A 27 -21.80 -3.83 -2.61
CA LEU A 27 -21.28 -4.06 -3.97
C LEU A 27 -21.71 -2.89 -4.84
N ALA A 28 -20.86 -1.87 -4.91
CA ALA A 28 -21.17 -0.65 -5.62
C ALA A 28 -21.16 -0.96 -7.12
N THR A 29 -22.32 -0.81 -7.77
CA THR A 29 -22.44 -0.88 -9.23
C THR A 29 -21.42 0.05 -9.91
N CYS A 30 -21.06 1.14 -9.23
CA CYS A 30 -19.89 1.96 -9.47
C CYS A 30 -19.64 2.92 -8.29
N CYS A 31 -18.43 3.47 -8.17
CA CYS A 31 -18.12 4.60 -7.28
C CYS A 31 -18.89 5.86 -7.73
N LYS A 32 -19.63 6.47 -6.79
CA LYS A 32 -20.31 7.77 -6.97
C LYS A 32 -19.56 8.95 -6.34
N THR A 33 -18.73 8.66 -5.34
CA THR A 33 -17.85 9.60 -4.65
C THR A 33 -16.45 9.00 -4.57
N VAL A 34 -15.46 9.84 -4.28
CA VAL A 34 -14.06 9.42 -4.12
C VAL A 34 -13.43 10.10 -2.92
N THR A 35 -12.51 9.40 -2.24
CA THR A 35 -11.67 9.97 -1.19
C THR A 35 -10.25 10.23 -1.68
N ASN A 36 -9.58 11.21 -1.05
CA ASN A 36 -8.14 11.48 -1.22
C ASN A 36 -7.30 10.89 -0.07
N LYS A 37 -7.94 10.34 0.98
CA LYS A 37 -7.26 9.74 2.13
C LYS A 37 -6.39 8.57 1.66
N GLU A 38 -5.13 8.54 2.09
CA GLU A 38 -4.23 7.44 1.78
C GLU A 38 -4.65 6.14 2.48
N ILE A 39 -4.55 5.03 1.75
CA ILE A 39 -4.76 3.69 2.27
C ILE A 39 -3.43 3.15 2.79
N THR A 40 -3.39 2.83 4.09
CA THR A 40 -2.25 2.18 4.75
C THR A 40 -2.21 0.67 4.53
N GLU A 41 -3.36 0.04 4.30
CA GLU A 41 -3.49 -1.40 4.04
C GLU A 41 -2.79 -1.87 2.75
N PRO A 42 -2.36 -3.15 2.68
CA PRO A 42 -1.91 -3.77 1.45
C PRO A 42 -3.00 -3.80 0.38
N ILE A 43 -2.64 -3.42 -0.83
CA ILE A 43 -3.51 -3.50 -2.01
C ILE A 43 -3.39 -4.91 -2.59
N LEU A 44 -4.51 -5.62 -2.66
CA LEU A 44 -4.64 -6.97 -3.24
C LEU A 44 -4.96 -6.91 -4.73
N GLY A 45 -5.56 -5.80 -5.19
CA GLY A 45 -5.88 -5.55 -6.59
C GLY A 45 -6.41 -4.13 -6.79
N TYR A 46 -6.58 -3.73 -8.05
CA TYR A 46 -7.22 -2.44 -8.36
C TYR A 46 -7.99 -2.48 -9.68
N LEU A 47 -8.94 -1.56 -9.82
CA LEU A 47 -9.70 -1.32 -11.04
C LEU A 47 -9.72 0.18 -11.35
N VAL A 48 -9.54 0.58 -12.60
CA VAL A 48 -9.77 1.97 -13.03
C VAL A 48 -11.20 2.11 -13.54
N GLN A 49 -12.00 2.89 -12.84
CA GLN A 49 -13.38 3.22 -13.22
C GLN A 49 -13.41 4.53 -14.01
N ARG A 50 -13.99 4.48 -15.21
CA ARG A 50 -14.36 5.68 -15.98
C ARG A 50 -15.73 6.20 -15.56
N ALA A 51 -15.90 7.52 -15.56
CA ALA A 51 -17.18 8.15 -15.29
C ALA A 51 -18.25 7.73 -16.31
N ASN A 52 -19.47 7.45 -15.84
CA ASN A 52 -20.61 7.04 -16.66
C ASN A 52 -21.92 7.25 -15.87
N GLY A 53 -22.81 8.13 -16.32
CA GLY A 53 -24.05 8.46 -15.61
C GLY A 53 -23.78 8.88 -14.14
N PRO A 54 -24.28 8.16 -13.12
CA PRO A 54 -24.03 8.48 -11.71
C PRO A 54 -22.62 8.09 -11.23
N CYS A 55 -21.82 7.42 -12.06
CA CYS A 55 -20.48 6.95 -11.73
C CYS A 55 -19.44 8.03 -12.00
N VAL A 56 -18.50 8.25 -11.07
CA VAL A 56 -17.39 9.21 -11.23
C VAL A 56 -16.10 8.51 -11.70
N ASN A 57 -15.10 9.29 -12.13
CA ASN A 57 -13.76 8.75 -12.37
C ASN A 57 -13.11 8.35 -11.03
N ALA A 58 -12.72 7.08 -10.89
CA ALA A 58 -12.14 6.56 -9.65
C ALA A 58 -11.08 5.49 -9.94
N VAL A 59 -10.14 5.33 -9.01
CA VAL A 59 -9.36 4.09 -8.85
C VAL A 59 -9.99 3.34 -7.69
N ILE A 60 -10.46 2.13 -7.93
CA ILE A 60 -11.00 1.26 -6.90
C ILE A 60 -9.86 0.38 -6.42
N PHE A 61 -9.39 0.56 -5.18
CA PHE A 61 -8.45 -0.38 -4.57
C PHE A 61 -9.20 -1.48 -3.85
N GLN A 62 -8.76 -2.71 -4.03
CA GLN A 62 -9.18 -3.87 -3.26
C GLN A 62 -8.12 -4.11 -2.18
N THR A 63 -8.54 -4.13 -0.92
CA THR A 63 -7.70 -4.47 0.24
C THR A 63 -8.34 -5.61 1.03
N GLN A 64 -7.79 -5.98 2.18
CA GLN A 64 -8.41 -6.97 3.05
C GLN A 64 -9.73 -6.47 3.66
N SER A 65 -9.84 -5.17 3.95
CA SER A 65 -11.08 -4.55 4.46
C SER A 65 -12.10 -4.21 3.37
N GLY A 66 -11.79 -4.39 2.07
CA GLY A 66 -12.79 -4.29 0.99
C GLY A 66 -12.42 -3.33 -0.14
N LEU A 67 -13.42 -2.60 -0.65
CA LEU A 67 -13.32 -1.79 -1.87
C LEU A 67 -13.33 -0.28 -1.59
N PHE A 68 -12.22 0.39 -1.90
CA PHE A 68 -12.04 1.82 -1.64
C PHE A 68 -12.07 2.65 -2.93
N CYS A 69 -13.06 3.54 -3.04
CA CYS A 69 -13.20 4.49 -4.14
C CYS A 69 -12.24 5.69 -3.98
N ILE A 70 -11.11 5.68 -4.68
CA ILE A 70 -10.06 6.69 -4.56
C ILE A 70 -10.04 7.65 -5.76
N ASN A 71 -9.73 8.91 -5.49
CA ASN A 71 -9.47 9.90 -6.53
C ASN A 71 -8.13 9.59 -7.22
N GLY A 72 -8.16 9.14 -8.48
CA GLY A 72 -6.96 8.82 -9.26
C GLY A 72 -5.97 9.98 -9.47
N ARG A 73 -6.34 11.22 -9.11
CA ARG A 73 -5.45 12.39 -9.11
C ARG A 73 -4.67 12.61 -7.81
N ALA A 74 -4.99 11.89 -6.73
CA ALA A 74 -4.25 12.03 -5.48
C ALA A 74 -2.79 11.54 -5.64
N PRO A 75 -1.78 12.26 -5.11
CA PRO A 75 -0.38 12.08 -5.52
C PRO A 75 0.18 10.69 -5.17
N TRP A 76 -0.28 10.10 -4.07
CA TRP A 76 0.15 8.79 -3.57
C TRP A 76 -0.35 7.61 -4.44
N VAL A 77 -1.43 7.79 -5.21
CA VAL A 77 -2.12 6.69 -5.92
C VAL A 77 -1.22 6.05 -6.97
N ARG A 78 -0.46 6.86 -7.72
CA ARG A 78 0.49 6.35 -8.73
C ARG A 78 1.60 5.51 -8.09
N ALA A 79 2.13 5.95 -6.95
CA ALA A 79 3.16 5.22 -6.23
C ALA A 79 2.67 3.86 -5.74
N LYS A 80 1.45 3.80 -5.18
CA LYS A 80 0.80 2.54 -4.75
C LYS A 80 0.56 1.57 -5.92
N ILE A 81 0.06 2.04 -7.07
CA ILE A 81 -0.15 1.21 -8.27
C ILE A 81 1.20 0.65 -8.77
N VAL A 82 2.23 1.48 -8.86
CA VAL A 82 3.57 1.06 -9.31
C VAL A 82 4.19 0.04 -8.34
N ALA A 83 4.00 0.20 -7.02
CA ALA A 83 4.45 -0.77 -6.03
C ALA A 83 3.71 -2.11 -6.17
N PHE A 84 2.39 -2.07 -6.36
CA PHE A 84 1.56 -3.26 -6.59
C PHE A 84 1.98 -4.04 -7.85
N GLU A 85 2.12 -3.37 -9.00
CA GLU A 85 2.52 -4.07 -10.25
C GLU A 85 3.94 -4.64 -10.17
N LYS A 86 4.87 -3.96 -9.48
CA LYS A 86 6.21 -4.52 -9.20
C LYS A 86 6.15 -5.79 -8.34
N ALA A 87 5.37 -5.78 -7.26
CA ALA A 87 5.20 -6.95 -6.40
C ALA A 87 4.53 -8.11 -7.16
N LYS A 88 3.46 -7.82 -7.91
CA LYS A 88 2.76 -8.79 -8.76
C LYS A 88 3.67 -9.42 -9.82
N ALA A 89 4.55 -8.65 -10.45
CA ALA A 89 5.53 -9.16 -11.40
C ALA A 89 6.57 -10.09 -10.72
N GLN A 90 6.98 -9.79 -9.49
CA GLN A 90 7.90 -10.65 -8.71
C GLN A 90 7.23 -11.94 -8.23
N SER A 91 5.95 -11.90 -7.85
CA SER A 91 5.17 -13.09 -7.49
C SER A 91 4.77 -13.94 -8.70
N THR A 92 4.77 -13.35 -9.90
CA THR A 92 4.57 -14.09 -11.16
C THR A 92 5.91 -14.67 -11.62
N THR A 93 6.48 -15.59 -10.83
CA THR A 93 7.52 -16.48 -11.36
C THR A 93 6.94 -17.20 -12.57
N PRO A 94 7.54 -17.08 -13.77
CA PRO A 94 7.12 -17.92 -14.88
C PRO A 94 7.43 -19.36 -14.49
N SER A 95 6.38 -20.15 -14.27
CA SER A 95 6.48 -21.61 -14.19
C SER A 95 6.81 -22.13 -15.58
N VAL A 96 8.06 -21.92 -15.98
CA VAL A 96 8.70 -22.69 -17.04
C VAL A 96 8.76 -24.10 -16.50
N VAL A 97 7.77 -24.91 -16.88
CA VAL A 97 7.84 -26.36 -16.74
C VAL A 97 9.18 -26.77 -17.35
N PRO A 98 10.13 -27.30 -16.56
CA PRO A 98 11.38 -27.78 -17.12
C PRO A 98 11.05 -29.07 -17.85
N THR A 99 10.78 -28.97 -19.16
CA THR A 99 10.87 -30.13 -20.05
C THR A 99 12.35 -30.47 -20.17
N SER A 100 12.89 -31.11 -19.14
CA SER A 100 14.27 -31.53 -19.06
C SER A 100 14.54 -32.60 -20.13
N PRO A 101 15.37 -32.33 -21.15
CA PRO A 101 16.26 -33.39 -21.61
C PRO A 101 17.18 -33.73 -20.44
N VAL A 102 17.28 -35.02 -20.14
CA VAL A 102 18.06 -35.56 -19.03
C VAL A 102 19.57 -35.32 -19.28
N SER A 103 20.14 -34.28 -18.64
CA SER A 103 21.58 -33.98 -18.69
C SER A 103 22.35 -34.75 -17.61
N LEU A 104 22.74 -35.98 -17.92
CA LEU A 104 23.50 -36.90 -17.05
C LEU A 104 25.02 -36.62 -17.00
N LEU A 105 25.45 -35.35 -16.88
CA LEU A 105 26.88 -35.02 -16.96
C LEU A 105 27.38 -33.98 -15.94
N SER A 106 27.17 -34.26 -14.65
CA SER A 106 27.84 -33.55 -13.53
C SER A 106 28.27 -34.46 -12.38
N ILE A 107 28.58 -35.73 -12.66
CA ILE A 107 29.22 -36.64 -11.68
C ILE A 107 30.66 -36.91 -12.12
N ILE A 108 31.55 -35.96 -11.83
CA ILE A 108 32.97 -36.26 -11.63
C ILE A 108 33.50 -35.52 -10.41
N THR A 109 33.48 -36.26 -9.31
CA THR A 109 34.33 -36.15 -8.12
C THR A 109 35.67 -35.47 -8.37
N SER A 110 36.02 -34.50 -7.52
CA SER A 110 37.42 -34.21 -7.18
C SER A 110 37.52 -33.73 -5.73
N THR A 111 37.85 -34.68 -4.86
CA THR A 111 38.23 -34.50 -3.46
C THR A 111 39.67 -33.97 -3.36
N ALA A 112 39.89 -32.84 -2.69
CA ALA A 112 41.12 -32.56 -1.91
C ALA A 112 41.03 -31.25 -1.10
N SER A 113 40.67 -31.38 0.19
CA SER A 113 41.22 -30.73 1.39
C SER A 113 41.52 -29.20 1.49
N PRO A 114 41.47 -28.61 2.70
CA PRO A 114 41.51 -27.16 2.93
C PRO A 114 42.91 -26.61 3.27
N SER A 115 43.09 -25.28 3.21
CA SER A 115 44.19 -24.56 3.86
C SER A 115 43.87 -23.11 4.23
N SER A 116 43.69 -22.91 5.54
CA SER A 116 43.95 -21.76 6.42
C SER A 116 44.37 -20.38 5.87
N SER A 117 43.67 -19.35 6.40
CA SER A 117 44.21 -18.12 7.02
C SER A 117 45.02 -17.10 6.21
N SER A 118 44.55 -15.84 6.15
CA SER A 118 45.04 -14.76 7.07
C SER A 118 44.46 -13.36 6.76
N THR A 119 44.03 -12.68 7.83
CA THR A 119 43.92 -11.23 8.10
C THR A 119 44.28 -10.18 7.03
N ALA A 120 43.39 -9.17 6.85
CA ALA A 120 43.71 -7.74 7.12
C ALA A 120 42.46 -6.82 7.09
N LEU A 121 42.12 -6.23 8.25
CA LEU A 121 41.65 -4.83 8.39
C LEU A 121 42.86 -4.03 8.92
N PRO A 122 42.96 -2.67 8.82
CA PRO A 122 41.90 -1.67 8.99
C PRO A 122 41.82 -0.70 7.75
N SER A 123 41.39 0.57 7.76
CA SER A 123 41.09 1.54 8.84
C SER A 123 40.13 2.68 8.46
N SER A 124 39.23 3.00 9.40
CA SER A 124 38.96 4.34 9.96
C SER A 124 39.01 5.60 9.09
N SER A 125 37.88 6.31 9.03
CA SER A 125 37.81 7.73 9.47
C SER A 125 36.35 8.20 9.61
N ALA A 126 36.05 8.85 10.73
CA ALA A 126 34.77 9.53 10.97
C ALA A 126 35.03 11.01 11.24
N THR A 127 34.37 11.89 10.48
CA THR A 127 34.32 13.36 10.59
C THR A 127 33.17 13.82 9.68
N SER A 128 32.38 14.87 9.96
CA SER A 128 32.21 15.70 11.16
C SER A 128 30.79 16.26 11.18
N GLU A 129 30.34 16.72 12.35
CA GLU A 129 29.09 17.48 12.53
C GLU A 129 29.17 18.93 11.97
N MET A 130 28.06 19.65 12.11
CA MET A 130 27.89 21.11 11.98
C MET A 130 27.71 21.68 10.55
N SER A 131 26.50 22.17 10.25
CA SER A 131 26.18 23.56 10.60
C SER A 131 24.68 23.86 10.56
N ALA A 132 24.22 24.66 11.53
CA ALA A 132 22.98 25.40 11.42
C ALA A 132 23.11 26.51 10.35
N GLY A 133 21.98 26.93 9.80
CA GLY A 133 21.91 27.96 8.77
C GLY A 133 20.47 28.35 8.50
N GLU A 134 19.84 29.01 9.48
CA GLU A 134 18.63 29.78 9.19
C GLU A 134 18.98 30.93 8.24
N THR A 135 18.20 31.09 7.17
CA THR A 135 18.11 32.37 6.45
C THR A 135 16.64 32.64 6.14
N PHE A 136 16.02 33.39 7.04
CA PHE A 136 14.82 34.17 6.76
C PHE A 136 15.17 35.21 5.67
N SER A 137 14.33 35.34 4.65
CA SER A 137 14.47 36.40 3.63
C SER A 137 13.14 37.10 3.44
N GLU A 138 12.97 38.07 4.33
CA GLU A 138 12.01 39.17 4.37
C GLU A 138 12.08 40.06 3.11
N SER A 139 10.93 40.39 2.52
CA SER A 139 10.71 41.51 1.58
C SER A 139 11.52 41.49 0.24
N ARG A 140 11.15 42.18 -0.85
CA ARG A 140 10.25 43.32 -1.10
C ARG A 140 9.87 43.43 -2.60
N ASN A 141 8.81 44.19 -2.90
CA ASN A 141 8.39 44.72 -4.22
C ASN A 141 7.92 43.66 -5.25
N GLU A 142 6.89 43.93 -6.07
CA GLU A 142 6.17 45.19 -6.36
C GLU A 142 4.63 44.97 -6.32
#